data_AF-B0DND9-F1
#
_entry.id   AF-B0DND9-F1
#
_cell.length_a   1.000
_cell.length_b   1.000
_cell.length_c   1.000
_cell.angle_alpha   90.00
_cell.angle_beta   90.00
_cell.angle_gamma   90.00
#
_symmetry.space_group_name_H-M   'P 1'
#
loop_
_entity.id
_entity.type
_entity.pdbx_description
1 polymer ?
#
loop_
_entity_poly.entity_id
_entity_poly.type
_entity_poly.pdbx_seq_one_letter_code
_entity_poly.pdbx_strand_id
1 'polypeptide(L)'
;MSGQVLDNKVRKVENKVRQKVRGKLATGLCDRWKNIAKTSVVSSLMTVDTIPYLVQTHNVMHDAKTGDHLLKLVLEDIVLMETKYGVILIAWCTDDSPDGKKI
;
A
#
# COMPACT_ATOMS: atom_id res chain seq x y z
N MET A 1 -12.25 -16.32 9.03
CA MET A 1 -13.45 -15.82 8.30
C MET A 1 -13.14 -15.92 6.82
N SER A 2 -14.02 -16.50 6.01
CA SER A 2 -13.84 -16.61 4.57
C SER A 2 -15.19 -16.53 3.86
N GLY A 3 -15.16 -16.25 2.56
CA GLY A 3 -16.35 -16.24 1.68
C GLY A 3 -17.14 -14.94 1.68
N GLN A 4 -18.35 -15.02 1.11
CA GLN A 4 -19.16 -13.87 0.68
C GLN A 4 -19.40 -12.79 1.75
N VAL A 5 -19.54 -13.19 3.01
CA VAL A 5 -19.74 -12.23 4.12
C VAL A 5 -18.51 -11.33 4.30
N LEU A 6 -17.32 -11.92 4.27
CA LEU A 6 -16.07 -11.18 4.39
C LEU A 6 -15.87 -10.28 3.16
N ASP A 7 -16.08 -10.81 1.96
CA ASP A 7 -15.92 -10.06 0.70
C ASP A 7 -16.85 -8.85 0.62
N ASN A 8 -18.10 -9.01 1.07
CA ASN A 8 -19.06 -7.91 1.16
C ASN A 8 -18.61 -6.85 2.16
N LYS A 9 -18.04 -7.27 3.30
CA LYS A 9 -17.53 -6.33 4.31
C LYS A 9 -16.32 -5.56 3.79
N VAL A 10 -15.38 -6.25 3.14
CA VAL A 10 -14.20 -5.63 2.48
C VAL A 10 -14.66 -4.60 1.47
N ARG A 11 -15.54 -4.97 0.53
CA ARG A 11 -16.08 -4.05 -0.48
C ARG A 11 -16.76 -2.82 0.14
N LYS A 12 -17.50 -3.01 1.24
CA LYS A 12 -18.15 -1.90 1.96
C LYS A 12 -17.12 -0.94 2.56
N VAL A 13 -16.02 -1.44 3.10
CA VAL A 13 -14.92 -0.62 3.63
C VAL A 13 -14.20 0.10 2.50
N GLU A 14 -13.85 -0.60 1.42
CA GLU A 14 -13.19 -0.02 0.25
C GLU A 14 -14.01 1.11 -0.38
N ASN A 15 -15.32 0.90 -0.57
CA ASN A 15 -16.21 1.93 -1.11
C ASN A 15 -16.28 3.17 -0.20
N LYS A 16 -16.30 2.98 1.13
CA LYS A 16 -16.25 4.10 2.08
C LYS A 16 -14.94 4.87 2.01
N VAL A 17 -13.81 4.17 1.89
CA VAL A 17 -12.50 4.81 1.72
C VAL A 17 -12.48 5.60 0.41
N ARG A 18 -12.87 4.97 -0.71
CA ARG A 18 -12.95 5.61 -2.02
C ARG A 18 -13.80 6.89 -2.01
N GLN A 19 -14.97 6.86 -1.38
CA GLN A 19 -15.83 8.05 -1.25
C GLN A 19 -15.16 9.21 -0.51
N LYS A 20 -14.28 8.93 0.45
CA LYS A 20 -13.57 9.97 1.22
C LYS A 20 -12.40 10.59 0.47
N VAL A 21 -11.74 9.81 -0.40
CA VAL A 21 -10.44 10.17 -0.99
C VAL A 21 -10.50 10.52 -2.47
N ARG A 22 -11.51 10.05 -3.21
CA ARG A 22 -11.58 10.22 -4.67
C ARG A 22 -11.49 11.68 -5.09
N GLY A 23 -10.63 11.96 -6.07
CA GLY A 23 -10.37 13.27 -6.64
C GLY A 23 -9.41 14.14 -5.83
N LYS A 24 -8.92 13.66 -4.67
CA LYS A 24 -8.03 14.42 -3.79
C LYS A 24 -6.56 14.08 -4.05
N LEU A 25 -5.68 14.97 -3.57
CA LEU A 25 -4.25 14.74 -3.54
C LEU A 25 -3.88 13.76 -2.43
N ALA A 26 -2.94 12.86 -2.73
CA ALA A 26 -2.44 11.87 -1.79
C ALA A 26 -0.91 11.86 -1.76
N THR A 27 -0.35 11.61 -0.58
CA THR A 27 1.04 11.16 -0.45
C THR A 27 1.04 9.66 -0.20
N GLY A 28 1.91 8.93 -0.86
CA GLY A 28 2.12 7.51 -0.63
C GLY A 28 3.28 7.29 0.34
N LEU A 29 3.19 6.22 1.10
CA LEU A 29 4.30 5.75 1.92
C LEU A 29 4.33 4.23 1.95
N CYS A 30 5.53 3.64 2.04
CA CYS A 30 5.67 2.23 2.31
C CYS A 30 6.75 1.92 3.33
N ASP A 31 6.50 0.85 4.08
CA ASP A 31 7.43 0.33 5.09
C ASP A 31 7.49 -1.20 5.05
N ARG A 32 8.69 -1.74 5.30
CA ARG A 32 8.94 -3.17 5.42
C ARG A 32 9.10 -3.55 6.88
N TRP A 33 8.30 -4.50 7.33
CA TRP A 33 8.32 -4.94 8.72
C TRP A 33 8.06 -6.45 8.84
N LYS A 34 8.25 -7.00 10.04
CA LYS A 34 7.89 -8.39 10.36
C LYS A 34 6.57 -8.43 11.10
N ASN A 35 5.60 -9.18 10.57
CA ASN A 35 4.35 -9.40 11.27
C ASN A 35 4.52 -10.30 12.51
N ILE A 36 3.43 -10.52 13.26
CA ILE A 36 3.43 -11.36 14.48
C ILE A 36 3.92 -12.80 14.18
N ALA A 37 3.67 -13.31 12.98
CA ALA A 37 4.15 -14.61 12.52
C ALA A 37 5.62 -14.61 12.03
N LYS A 38 6.35 -13.49 12.21
CA LYS A 38 7.71 -13.26 11.72
C LYS A 38 7.85 -13.28 10.18
N THR A 39 6.73 -13.15 9.46
CA THR A 39 6.70 -12.98 8.01
C THR A 39 7.14 -11.58 7.64
N SER A 40 8.11 -11.47 6.74
CA SER A 40 8.51 -10.19 6.16
C SER A 40 7.41 -9.71 5.22
N VAL A 41 6.92 -8.50 5.45
CA VAL A 41 5.86 -7.88 4.67
C VAL A 41 6.23 -6.46 4.29
N VAL A 42 5.71 -5.97 3.18
CA VAL A 42 5.77 -4.56 2.78
C VAL A 42 4.35 -4.03 2.78
N SER A 43 4.08 -2.94 3.50
CA SER A 43 2.77 -2.31 3.54
C SER A 43 2.84 -0.92 2.92
N SER A 44 1.90 -0.64 2.02
CA SER A 44 1.72 0.68 1.41
C SER A 44 0.50 1.37 2.00
N LEU A 45 0.65 2.65 2.33
CA LEU A 45 -0.41 3.53 2.80
C LEU A 45 -0.50 4.76 1.90
N MET A 46 -1.71 5.31 1.80
CA MET A 46 -1.93 6.64 1.25
C MET A 46 -2.39 7.58 2.36
N THR A 47 -1.85 8.78 2.41
CA THR A 47 -2.30 9.84 3.32
C THR A 47 -3.02 10.91 2.52
N VAL A 48 -4.30 11.12 2.85
CA VAL A 48 -5.19 12.12 2.22
C VAL A 48 -5.80 12.96 3.33
N ASP A 49 -5.74 14.29 3.19
CA ASP A 49 -6.21 15.23 4.21
C ASP A 49 -5.67 14.90 5.62
N THR A 50 -4.38 14.55 5.72
CA THR A 50 -3.69 14.12 6.96
C THR A 50 -4.16 12.79 7.58
N ILE A 51 -5.05 12.05 6.91
CA ILE A 51 -5.54 10.75 7.38
C ILE A 51 -4.86 9.63 6.58
N PRO A 52 -4.16 8.69 7.24
CA PRO A 52 -3.58 7.53 6.58
C PRO A 52 -4.63 6.44 6.33
N TYR A 53 -4.55 5.82 5.16
CA TYR A 53 -5.36 4.67 4.75
C TYR A 53 -4.44 3.56 4.28
N LEU A 54 -4.60 2.36 4.85
CA LEU A 54 -3.91 1.16 4.36
C LEU A 54 -4.43 0.81 2.96
N VAL A 55 -3.49 0.63 2.02
CA VAL A 55 -3.80 0.31 0.62
C VAL A 55 -3.59 -1.18 0.38
N GLN A 56 -2.39 -1.68 0.65
CA GLN A 56 -2.03 -3.07 0.42
C GLN A 56 -0.90 -3.53 1.34
N THR A 57 -0.87 -4.83 1.63
CA THR A 57 0.25 -5.48 2.31
C THR A 57 0.68 -6.69 1.49
N HIS A 58 1.93 -6.67 1.05
CA HIS A 58 2.58 -7.72 0.27
C HIS A 58 3.34 -8.66 1.21
N ASN A 59 3.22 -9.96 1.00
CA ASN A 59 4.10 -10.93 1.65
C ASN A 59 5.38 -11.07 0.83
N VAL A 60 6.50 -10.64 1.39
CA VAL A 60 7.81 -10.63 0.74
C VAL A 60 8.81 -11.56 1.41
N MET A 61 8.34 -12.56 2.19
CA MET A 61 9.20 -13.47 2.94
C MET A 61 10.24 -14.17 2.05
N HIS A 62 9.86 -14.49 0.82
CA HIS A 62 10.69 -15.24 -0.13
C HIS A 62 11.25 -14.38 -1.26
N ASP A 63 11.04 -13.06 -1.20
CA ASP A 63 11.46 -12.14 -2.25
C ASP A 63 12.85 -11.58 -1.98
N ALA A 64 13.53 -11.21 -3.06
CA ALA A 64 14.84 -10.58 -2.98
C ALA A 64 14.74 -9.18 -2.34
N LYS A 65 15.72 -8.88 -1.49
CA LYS A 65 15.87 -7.59 -0.80
C LYS A 65 16.57 -6.58 -1.69
N THR A 66 15.90 -6.11 -2.74
CA THR A 66 16.48 -5.21 -3.74
C THR A 66 15.60 -3.99 -4.01
N GLY A 67 16.25 -2.87 -4.38
CA GLY A 67 15.61 -1.65 -4.86
C GLY A 67 14.62 -1.88 -5.98
N ASP A 68 14.98 -2.73 -6.95
CA ASP A 68 14.11 -3.01 -8.10
C ASP A 68 12.83 -3.73 -7.71
N HIS A 69 12.92 -4.67 -6.75
CA HIS A 69 11.74 -5.38 -6.27
C HIS A 69 10.82 -4.44 -5.48
N LEU A 70 11.37 -3.60 -4.61
CA LEU A 70 10.57 -2.59 -3.90
C LEU A 70 9.93 -1.61 -4.87
N LEU A 71 10.66 -1.11 -5.86
CA LEU A 71 10.14 -0.19 -6.88
C LEU A 71 8.97 -0.82 -7.66
N LYS A 72 9.06 -2.10 -8.00
CA LYS A 72 7.95 -2.81 -8.66
C LYS A 72 6.68 -2.79 -7.79
N LEU A 73 6.78 -3.15 -6.51
CA LEU A 73 5.64 -3.14 -5.59
C LEU A 73 5.05 -1.73 -5.44
N VAL A 74 5.92 -0.72 -5.31
CA VAL A 74 5.52 0.69 -5.22
C VAL A 74 4.71 1.10 -6.46
N LEU A 75 5.22 0.83 -7.67
CA LEU A 75 4.52 1.20 -8.91
C LEU A 75 3.16 0.51 -9.04
N GLU A 76 3.06 -0.77 -8.67
CA GLU A 76 1.79 -1.51 -8.66
C GLU A 76 0.79 -0.90 -7.66
N ASP A 77 1.26 -0.52 -6.47
CA ASP A 77 0.41 0.09 -5.45
C ASP A 77 -0.01 1.53 -5.84
N ILE A 78 0.85 2.29 -6.53
CA ILE A 78 0.49 3.61 -7.08
C ILE A 78 -0.66 3.46 -8.08
N VAL A 79 -0.57 2.52 -9.01
CA VAL A 79 -1.65 2.24 -9.98
C VAL A 79 -2.93 1.86 -9.25
N LEU A 80 -2.85 1.06 -8.19
CA LEU A 80 -4.01 0.71 -7.36
C LEU A 80 -4.63 1.94 -6.70
N MET A 81 -3.82 2.83 -6.12
CA MET A 81 -4.29 4.09 -5.51
C MET A 81 -5.05 4.96 -6.53
N GLU A 82 -4.47 5.17 -7.70
CA GLU A 82 -5.05 6.02 -8.74
C GLU A 82 -6.30 5.40 -9.38
N THR A 83 -6.27 4.11 -9.69
CA THR A 83 -7.39 3.45 -10.40
C THR A 83 -8.55 3.06 -9.48
N LYS A 84 -8.26 2.43 -8.33
CA LYS A 84 -9.29 1.91 -7.41
C LYS A 84 -9.82 3.01 -6.51
N TYR A 85 -8.95 3.83 -5.92
CA TYR A 85 -9.35 4.87 -4.98
C TYR A 85 -9.56 6.24 -5.65
N GLY A 86 -8.98 6.47 -6.83
CA GLY A 86 -9.21 7.70 -7.60
C GLY A 86 -8.50 8.91 -7.02
N VAL A 87 -7.41 8.71 -6.28
CA VAL A 87 -6.56 9.82 -5.78
C VAL A 87 -5.57 10.27 -6.86
N ILE A 88 -5.01 11.46 -6.70
CA ILE A 88 -3.88 11.95 -7.48
C ILE A 88 -2.66 11.90 -6.56
N LEU A 89 -1.71 11.03 -6.86
CA LEU A 89 -0.51 10.89 -6.04
C LEU A 89 0.49 12.01 -6.34
N ILE A 90 0.99 12.69 -5.31
CA ILE A 90 1.91 13.84 -5.47
C ILE A 90 3.30 13.64 -4.86
N ALA A 91 3.47 12.63 -4.00
CA ALA A 91 4.76 12.30 -3.40
C ALA A 91 4.76 10.85 -2.90
N TRP A 92 5.96 10.28 -2.73
CA TRP A 92 6.16 8.97 -2.13
C TRP A 92 7.27 9.03 -1.07
N CYS A 93 7.08 8.33 0.05
CA CYS A 93 8.05 8.23 1.13
C CYS A 93 8.36 6.77 1.47
N THR A 94 9.63 6.46 1.72
CA THR A 94 10.08 5.16 2.22
C THR A 94 11.24 5.37 3.19
N ASP A 95 11.54 4.36 4.00
CA ASP A 95 12.70 4.41 4.90
C ASP A 95 14.02 4.26 4.11
N ASP A 96 15.15 4.65 4.71
CA ASP A 96 16.49 4.41 4.10
C ASP A 96 16.97 2.98 4.36
N SER A 97 16.07 2.01 4.24
CA SER A 97 16.45 0.60 4.34
C SER A 97 17.34 0.21 3.15
N PRO A 98 18.18 -0.83 3.28
CA PRO A 98 18.97 -1.35 2.15
C PRO A 98 18.11 -1.71 0.94
N ASP A 99 16.83 -2.00 1.17
CA ASP A 99 15.83 -2.32 0.16
C ASP A 99 15.47 -1.13 -0.74
N GLY A 100 15.73 0.11 -0.32
CA GLY A 100 15.56 1.32 -1.14
C GLY A 100 16.79 1.69 -1.97
N LYS A 101 17.91 0.96 -1.83
CA LYS A 101 19.18 1.30 -2.48
C LYS A 101 19.27 0.65 -3.85
N LYS A 102 19.67 1.46 -4.83
CA LYS A 102 20.03 0.97 -6.16
C LYS A 102 21.35 0.21 -6.04
N ILE A 103 21.36 -1.05 -6.47
CA ILE A 103 22.55 -1.90 -6.50
C ILE A 103 23.31 -1.63 -7.79
#